data_AF-A0A1F6FGN7-F1
#
_entry.id   AF-A0A1F6FGN7-F1
#
_cell.length_a   1.000
_cell.length_b   1.000
_cell.length_c   1.000
_cell.angle_alpha   90.00
_cell.angle_beta   90.00
_cell.angle_gamma   90.00
#
_symmetry.space_group_name_H-M   'P 1'
#
loop_
_entity.id
_entity.type
_entity.pdbx_description
1 polymer ?
#
loop_
_entity_poly.entity_id
_entity_poly.type
_entity_poly.pdbx_seq_one_letter_code
_entity_poly.pdbx_strand_id
1 'polypeptide(L)'
;MNRNQIIGGLIAGLLIVYVSASVVVEKRLYDLRLNTDASYEVQEAAVVATAKLLSQGAANEAIAQVVSECPLSEMSRYDDLLSSLDKGLARADLVDLETLFNRCGDTASSRRAGMALLLEKEVSYLTHLSEQKALLGSEVDVQTLTSWQTLSQKEKEISVLFSKLVIAQGEIIKALLNNVAPTEITVENIRASAQKVREDLSVLTGEASALRKTLIK
;
A
#
# COMPACT_ATOMS: atom_id res chain seq x y z
N MET A 1 -19.90 10.03 -70.83
CA MET A 1 -19.62 10.42 -69.43
C MET A 1 -18.38 11.30 -69.45
N ASN A 2 -18.49 12.56 -69.00
CA ASN A 2 -17.39 13.52 -69.12
C ASN A 2 -16.30 13.23 -68.07
N ARG A 3 -15.03 13.39 -68.43
CA ARG A 3 -13.87 13.19 -67.53
C ARG A 3 -14.03 13.91 -66.18
N ASN A 4 -14.62 15.10 -66.19
CA ASN A 4 -14.88 15.88 -64.99
C ASN A 4 -15.95 15.29 -64.06
N GLN A 5 -16.92 14.53 -64.59
CA GLN A 5 -17.93 13.84 -63.79
C GLN A 5 -17.35 12.63 -63.04
N ILE A 6 -16.39 11.93 -63.67
CA ILE A 6 -15.70 10.79 -63.04
C ILE A 6 -14.80 11.28 -61.90
N ILE A 7 -14.05 12.36 -62.13
CA ILE A 7 -13.19 12.98 -61.11
C ILE A 7 -14.04 13.52 -59.95
N GLY A 8 -15.16 14.20 -60.23
CA GLY A 8 -16.08 14.69 -59.21
C GLY A 8 -16.69 13.57 -58.35
N GLY A 9 -17.07 12.44 -58.96
CA GLY A 9 -17.57 11.27 -58.25
C GLY A 9 -16.53 10.62 -57.32
N LEU A 10 -15.28 10.53 -57.75
CA LEU A 10 -14.17 10.01 -56.92
C LEU A 10 -13.89 10.89 -55.71
N ILE A 11 -13.86 12.22 -55.90
CA ILE A 11 -13.64 13.18 -54.80
C ILE A 11 -14.79 13.11 -53.78
N ALA A 12 -16.04 13.07 -54.24
CA ALA A 12 -17.20 12.93 -53.37
C ALA A 12 -17.20 11.60 -52.60
N GLY A 13 -16.84 10.50 -53.26
CA GLY A 13 -16.69 9.19 -52.61
C GLY A 13 -15.62 9.19 -51.53
N LEU A 14 -14.44 9.77 -51.81
CA LEU A 14 -13.37 9.92 -50.82
C LEU A 14 -13.78 10.80 -49.62
N LEU A 15 -14.51 11.89 -49.87
CA LEU A 15 -15.05 12.74 -48.80
C LEU A 15 -16.03 12.00 -47.90
N ILE A 16 -16.94 11.21 -48.48
CA ILE A 16 -17.91 10.42 -47.70
C ILE A 16 -17.19 9.37 -46.84
N VAL A 17 -16.20 8.67 -47.41
CA VAL A 17 -15.38 7.70 -46.65
C VAL A 17 -14.62 8.39 -45.52
N TYR A 18 -14.02 9.56 -45.79
CA TYR A 18 -13.31 10.32 -44.77
C TYR A 18 -14.22 10.77 -43.62
N VAL A 19 -15.38 11.35 -43.93
CA VAL A 19 -16.35 11.83 -42.92
C VAL A 19 -16.94 10.67 -42.13
N SER A 20 -17.29 9.56 -42.79
CA SER A 20 -17.80 8.38 -42.08
C SER A 20 -16.72 7.77 -41.16
N ALA A 21 -15.46 7.69 -41.62
CA ALA A 21 -14.35 7.26 -40.78
C ALA A 21 -14.13 8.21 -39.59
N SER A 22 -14.19 9.52 -39.79
CA SER A 22 -14.00 10.50 -38.71
C SER A 22 -15.07 10.38 -37.63
N VAL A 23 -16.35 10.24 -38.02
CA VAL A 23 -17.47 10.05 -37.08
C VAL A 23 -17.31 8.74 -36.30
N VAL A 24 -16.89 7.65 -36.96
CA VAL A 24 -16.63 6.37 -36.27
C VAL A 24 -15.49 6.50 -35.27
N VAL A 25 -14.40 7.19 -35.64
CA VAL A 25 -13.26 7.44 -34.76
C VAL A 25 -13.67 8.29 -33.57
N GLU A 26 -14.40 9.38 -33.77
CA GLU A 26 -14.91 10.24 -32.69
C GLU A 26 -15.78 9.46 -31.70
N LYS A 27 -16.71 8.63 -32.21
CA LYS A 27 -17.55 7.79 -31.35
C LYS A 27 -16.72 6.80 -30.54
N ARG A 28 -15.74 6.14 -31.17
CA ARG A 28 -14.85 5.20 -30.48
C ARG A 28 -14.00 5.88 -29.40
N LEU A 29 -13.48 7.08 -29.69
CA LEU A 29 -12.72 7.87 -28.72
C LEU A 29 -13.59 8.32 -27.55
N TYR A 30 -14.85 8.71 -27.83
CA TYR A 30 -15.82 9.06 -26.81
C TYR A 30 -16.18 7.87 -25.90
N ASP A 31 -16.49 6.71 -26.49
CA ASP A 31 -16.78 5.48 -25.74
C ASP A 31 -15.56 5.05 -24.89
N LEU A 32 -14.36 5.17 -25.44
CA LEU A 32 -13.13 4.83 -24.72
C LEU A 32 -12.90 5.78 -23.54
N ARG A 33 -13.12 7.08 -23.74
CA ARG A 33 -13.02 8.10 -22.68
C ARG A 33 -13.99 7.80 -21.53
N LEU A 34 -15.25 7.50 -21.83
CA LEU A 34 -16.25 7.13 -20.82
C LEU A 34 -15.83 5.89 -20.03
N ASN A 35 -15.33 4.85 -20.71
CA ASN A 35 -14.89 3.63 -20.04
C ASN A 35 -13.66 3.86 -19.16
N THR A 36 -12.69 4.66 -19.62
CA THR A 36 -11.51 5.02 -18.83
C THR A 36 -11.89 5.86 -17.61
N ASP A 37 -12.82 6.82 -17.77
CA ASP A 37 -13.32 7.64 -16.66
C ASP A 37 -14.02 6.78 -15.60
N ALA A 38 -14.90 5.86 -16.02
CA ALA A 38 -15.56 4.92 -15.10
C ALA A 38 -14.56 3.99 -14.40
N SER A 39 -13.56 3.48 -15.14
CA SER A 39 -12.51 2.63 -14.58
C SER A 39 -11.67 3.38 -13.55
N TYR A 40 -11.38 4.67 -13.80
CA TYR A 40 -10.65 5.52 -12.88
C TYR A 40 -11.40 5.72 -11.57
N GLU A 41 -12.70 6.00 -11.61
CA GLU A 41 -13.53 6.18 -10.41
C GLU A 41 -13.59 4.90 -9.56
N VAL A 42 -13.78 3.74 -10.20
CA VAL A 42 -13.75 2.44 -9.51
C VAL A 42 -12.39 2.21 -8.85
N GLN A 43 -11.31 2.55 -9.56
CA GLN A 43 -9.95 2.38 -9.07
C GLN A 43 -9.63 3.33 -7.91
N GLU A 44 -10.10 4.57 -7.97
CA GLU A 44 -9.95 5.54 -6.89
C GLU A 44 -10.66 5.05 -5.62
N ALA A 45 -11.86 4.49 -5.74
CA ALA A 45 -12.56 3.88 -4.62
C ALA A 45 -11.79 2.71 -4.00
N ALA A 46 -11.13 1.87 -4.82
CA ALA A 46 -10.28 0.78 -4.34
C ALA A 46 -9.05 1.28 -3.57
N VAL A 47 -8.39 2.34 -4.06
CA VAL A 47 -7.28 3.01 -3.37
C VAL A 47 -7.74 3.56 -2.01
N VAL A 48 -8.88 4.25 -1.97
CA VAL A 48 -9.47 4.78 -0.73
C VAL A 48 -9.78 3.66 0.27
N ALA A 49 -10.43 2.58 -0.18
CA ALA A 49 -10.77 1.45 0.67
C ALA A 49 -9.52 0.78 1.27
N THR A 50 -8.47 0.59 0.44
CA THR A 50 -7.20 0.01 0.87
C THR A 50 -6.49 0.89 1.90
N ALA A 51 -6.41 2.21 1.64
CA ALA A 51 -5.81 3.16 2.56
C ALA A 51 -6.57 3.23 3.91
N LYS A 52 -7.90 3.11 3.88
CA LYS A 52 -8.74 3.06 5.09
C LYS A 52 -8.46 1.81 5.91
N LEU A 53 -8.43 0.62 5.30
CA LEU A 53 -8.11 -0.63 6.00
C LEU A 53 -6.72 -0.57 6.63
N LEU A 54 -5.73 -0.09 5.88
CA LEU A 54 -4.37 0.06 6.36
C LEU A 54 -4.28 1.02 7.57
N SER A 55 -5.06 2.11 7.56
CA SER A 55 -5.13 3.05 8.70
C SER A 55 -5.69 2.43 9.97
N GLN A 56 -6.55 1.41 9.83
CA GLN A 56 -7.15 0.66 10.92
C GLN A 56 -6.29 -0.53 11.37
N GLY A 57 -5.15 -0.76 10.70
CA GLY A 57 -4.34 -1.96 10.91
C GLY A 57 -5.04 -3.25 10.47
N ALA A 58 -6.11 -3.14 9.68
CA ALA A 58 -6.89 -4.25 9.15
C ALA A 58 -6.34 -4.73 7.80
N ALA A 59 -6.75 -5.93 7.40
CA ALA A 59 -6.47 -6.48 6.08
C ALA A 59 -7.77 -6.77 5.32
N ASN A 60 -7.68 -6.77 4.00
CA ASN A 60 -8.73 -7.34 3.17
C ASN A 60 -8.64 -8.88 3.19
N GLU A 61 -9.66 -9.53 2.62
CA GLU A 61 -9.77 -10.99 2.60
C GLU A 61 -8.55 -11.67 1.95
N ALA A 62 -8.06 -11.13 0.83
CA ALA A 62 -6.91 -11.68 0.12
C ALA A 62 -5.63 -11.70 0.99
N ILE A 63 -5.34 -10.61 1.70
CA ILE A 63 -4.19 -10.56 2.60
C ILE A 63 -4.43 -11.40 3.86
N ALA A 64 -5.65 -11.42 4.40
CA ALA A 64 -6.01 -12.23 5.56
C ALA A 64 -5.89 -13.75 5.30
N GLN A 65 -6.12 -14.20 4.06
CA GLN A 65 -5.93 -15.61 3.69
C GLN A 65 -4.46 -16.02 3.62
N VAL A 66 -3.55 -15.09 3.32
CA VAL A 66 -2.11 -15.35 3.18
C VAL A 66 -1.37 -15.20 4.51
N VAL A 67 -1.79 -14.25 5.34
CA VAL A 67 -1.15 -13.97 6.63
C VAL A 67 -1.94 -14.66 7.75
N SER A 68 -1.37 -15.72 8.32
CA SER A 68 -1.98 -16.47 9.42
C SER A 68 -2.28 -15.54 10.60
N GLU A 69 -3.54 -15.54 11.05
CA GLU A 69 -3.94 -14.81 12.25
C GLU A 69 -3.38 -15.47 13.50
N CYS A 70 -2.92 -14.64 14.44
CA CYS A 70 -2.59 -15.08 15.80
C CYS A 70 -3.89 -15.17 16.61
N PRO A 71 -4.19 -16.32 17.26
CA PRO A 71 -5.36 -16.43 18.13
C PRO A 71 -5.36 -15.35 19.21
N LEU A 72 -6.53 -14.78 19.52
CA LEU A 72 -6.66 -13.70 20.53
C LEU A 72 -6.06 -14.08 21.90
N SER A 73 -6.19 -15.36 22.30
CA SER A 73 -5.60 -15.87 23.54
C SER A 73 -4.07 -15.85 23.53
N GLU A 74 -3.46 -16.16 22.38
CA GLU A 74 -2.00 -16.14 22.21
C GLU A 74 -1.48 -14.71 22.14
N MET A 75 -2.22 -13.82 21.46
CA MET A 75 -1.89 -12.40 21.38
C MET A 75 -1.97 -11.72 22.75
N SER A 76 -3.02 -11.98 23.53
CA SER A 76 -3.13 -11.46 24.91
C SER A 76 -1.98 -11.93 25.79
N ARG A 77 -1.64 -13.23 25.71
CA ARG A 77 -0.52 -13.80 26.48
C ARG A 77 0.82 -13.19 26.06
N TYR A 78 1.02 -12.97 24.76
CA TYR A 78 2.21 -12.33 24.22
C TYR A 78 2.37 -10.89 24.73
N ASP A 79 1.28 -10.10 24.70
CA ASP A 79 1.28 -8.72 25.22
C ASP A 79 1.56 -8.67 26.72
N ASP A 80 0.96 -9.58 27.51
CA ASP A 80 1.19 -9.70 28.94
C ASP A 80 2.68 -9.98 29.25
N LEU A 81 3.29 -10.91 28.52
CA LEU A 81 4.69 -11.28 28.68
C LEU A 81 5.63 -10.15 28.24
N LEU A 82 5.35 -9.48 27.12
CA LEU A 82 6.10 -8.31 26.67
C LEU A 82 6.06 -7.17 27.70
N SER A 83 4.90 -6.88 28.28
CA SER A 83 4.76 -5.82 29.30
C SER A 83 5.53 -6.12 30.59
N SER A 84 5.82 -7.40 30.82
CA SER A 84 6.57 -7.89 31.98
C SER A 84 8.07 -8.01 31.74
N LEU A 85 8.54 -7.77 30.50
CA LEU A 85 9.95 -7.90 30.10
C LEU A 85 10.88 -7.00 30.94
N ASP A 86 10.46 -5.76 31.22
CA ASP A 86 11.25 -4.80 32.02
C ASP A 86 11.31 -5.16 33.51
N LYS A 87 10.37 -5.96 34.01
CA LYS A 87 10.34 -6.42 35.41
C LYS A 87 11.21 -7.66 35.64
N GLY A 88 11.78 -8.22 34.57
CA GLY A 88 12.46 -9.50 34.58
C GLY A 88 11.46 -10.64 34.50
N LEU A 89 11.62 -11.49 33.48
CA LEU A 89 10.83 -12.70 33.28
C LEU A 89 11.58 -13.92 33.80
N ALA A 90 10.86 -14.90 34.35
CA ALA A 90 11.44 -16.21 34.60
C ALA A 90 11.84 -16.87 33.27
N ARG A 91 12.84 -17.75 33.29
CA ARG A 91 13.32 -18.43 32.08
C ARG A 91 12.20 -19.17 31.33
N ALA A 92 11.26 -19.78 32.06
CA ALA A 92 10.10 -20.45 31.46
C ALA A 92 9.20 -19.46 30.69
N ASP A 93 8.97 -18.27 31.24
CA ASP A 93 8.18 -17.21 30.61
C ASP A 93 8.90 -16.58 29.41
N LEU A 94 10.25 -16.52 29.43
CA LEU A 94 11.03 -16.09 28.26
C LEU A 94 10.94 -17.08 27.10
N VAL A 95 10.90 -18.39 27.38
CA VAL A 95 10.73 -19.43 26.35
C VAL A 95 9.31 -19.40 25.77
N ASP A 96 8.32 -19.18 26.63
CA ASP A 96 6.92 -18.96 26.20
C ASP A 96 6.82 -17.71 25.31
N LEU A 97 7.48 -16.61 25.71
CA LEU A 97 7.55 -15.37 24.93
C LEU A 97 8.23 -15.55 23.57
N GLU A 98 9.35 -16.28 23.46
CA GLU A 98 10.00 -16.58 22.17
C GLU A 98 9.09 -17.41 21.27
N THR A 99 8.41 -18.40 21.83
CA THR A 99 7.48 -19.25 21.08
C THR A 99 6.32 -18.42 20.52
N LEU A 100 5.71 -17.58 21.35
CA LEU A 100 4.63 -16.67 20.95
C LEU A 100 5.13 -15.61 19.97
N PHE A 101 6.35 -15.09 20.14
CA PHE A 101 6.98 -14.17 19.21
C PHE A 101 7.14 -14.79 17.81
N ASN A 102 7.60 -16.05 17.73
CA ASN A 102 7.76 -16.74 16.44
C ASN A 102 6.42 -17.03 15.75
N ARG A 103 5.33 -17.16 16.53
CA ARG A 103 3.99 -17.46 15.99
C ARG A 103 3.19 -16.21 15.64
N CYS A 104 3.36 -15.14 16.42
CA CYS A 104 2.49 -13.96 16.38
C CYS A 104 3.24 -12.64 16.14
N GLY A 105 4.54 -12.60 16.42
CA GLY A 105 5.36 -11.38 16.37
C GLY A 105 5.45 -10.78 14.97
N ASP A 106 5.49 -11.61 13.92
CA ASP A 106 5.54 -11.14 12.53
C ASP A 106 4.15 -11.00 11.88
N THR A 107 3.08 -11.54 12.48
CA THR A 107 1.74 -11.50 11.88
C THR A 107 1.30 -10.06 11.58
N ALA A 108 1.50 -9.15 12.53
CA ALA A 108 1.12 -7.75 12.36
C ALA A 108 1.98 -7.02 11.30
N SER A 109 3.30 -7.26 11.28
CA SER A 109 4.21 -6.67 10.28
C SER A 109 3.95 -7.20 8.89
N SER A 110 3.80 -8.51 8.73
CA SER A 110 3.48 -9.17 7.47
C SER A 110 2.14 -8.69 6.90
N ARG A 111 1.11 -8.57 7.75
CA ARG A 111 -0.19 -8.01 7.35
C ARG A 111 -0.07 -6.57 6.85
N ARG A 112 0.64 -5.72 7.61
CA ARG A 112 0.85 -4.32 7.23
C ARG A 112 1.64 -4.21 5.91
N ALA A 113 2.69 -5.01 5.75
CA ALA A 113 3.50 -5.04 4.53
C ALA A 113 2.68 -5.47 3.31
N GLY A 114 1.88 -6.53 3.43
CA GLY A 114 0.99 -6.99 2.36
C GLY A 114 -0.03 -5.93 1.93
N MET A 115 -0.66 -5.25 2.89
CA MET A 115 -1.58 -4.16 2.60
C MET A 115 -0.89 -2.91 2.03
N ALA A 116 0.35 -2.60 2.45
CA ALA A 116 1.12 -1.49 1.88
C ALA A 116 1.52 -1.76 0.41
N LEU A 117 1.92 -3.00 0.10
CA LEU A 117 2.17 -3.44 -1.28
C LEU A 117 0.91 -3.40 -2.14
N LEU A 118 -0.24 -3.79 -1.57
CA LEU A 118 -1.52 -3.66 -2.26
C LEU A 118 -1.80 -2.19 -2.58
N LEU A 119 -1.65 -1.28 -1.61
CA LEU A 119 -1.85 0.16 -1.84
C LEU A 119 -0.94 0.69 -2.96
N GLU A 120 0.35 0.31 -2.95
CA GLU A 120 1.31 0.66 -4.01
C GLU A 120 0.82 0.21 -5.39
N LYS A 121 0.35 -1.04 -5.50
CA LYS A 121 -0.23 -1.59 -6.73
C LYS A 121 -1.47 -0.81 -7.18
N GLU A 122 -2.41 -0.56 -6.28
CA GLU A 122 -3.66 0.14 -6.61
C GLU A 122 -3.39 1.59 -7.07
N VAL A 123 -2.43 2.29 -6.44
CA VAL A 123 -2.02 3.65 -6.82
C VAL A 123 -1.25 3.66 -8.15
N SER A 124 -0.43 2.64 -8.41
CA SER A 124 0.24 2.49 -9.71
C SER A 124 -0.78 2.32 -10.84
N TYR A 125 -1.81 1.50 -10.63
CA TYR A 125 -2.86 1.32 -11.63
C TYR A 125 -3.72 2.59 -11.81
N LEU A 126 -4.03 3.30 -10.72
CA LEU A 126 -4.70 4.61 -10.79
C LEU A 126 -3.87 5.62 -11.62
N THR A 127 -2.55 5.63 -11.43
CA THR A 127 -1.62 6.48 -12.20
C THR A 127 -1.70 6.16 -13.69
N HIS A 128 -1.66 4.88 -14.05
CA HIS A 128 -1.78 4.45 -15.45
C HIS A 128 -3.13 4.84 -16.07
N LEU A 129 -4.23 4.75 -15.32
CA LEU A 129 -5.54 5.22 -15.78
C LEU A 129 -5.57 6.75 -15.94
N SER A 130 -4.91 7.49 -15.05
CA SER A 130 -4.79 8.95 -15.16
C SER A 130 -4.04 9.38 -16.42
N GLU A 131 -2.98 8.68 -16.80
CA GLU A 131 -2.22 8.93 -18.02
C GLU A 131 -3.09 8.68 -19.26
N GLN A 132 -3.88 7.59 -19.26
CA GLN A 132 -4.85 7.34 -20.32
C GLN A 132 -5.92 8.43 -20.41
N LYS A 133 -6.46 8.89 -19.27
CA LYS A 133 -7.41 10.02 -19.24
C LYS A 133 -6.81 11.26 -19.88
N ALA A 134 -5.57 11.61 -19.53
CA ALA A 134 -4.87 12.76 -20.10
C ALA A 134 -4.70 12.61 -21.63
N LEU A 135 -4.33 11.43 -22.12
CA LEU A 135 -4.21 11.15 -23.57
C LEU A 135 -5.55 11.26 -24.32
N LEU A 136 -6.66 10.94 -23.66
CA LEU A 136 -8.01 11.05 -24.20
C LEU A 136 -8.64 12.45 -24.02
N GLY A 137 -7.88 13.41 -23.47
CA GLY A 137 -8.30 14.79 -23.24
C GLY A 137 -9.28 14.95 -22.07
N SER A 138 -9.35 13.98 -21.16
CA SER A 138 -10.03 14.10 -19.86
C SER A 138 -9.20 14.90 -18.86
N GLU A 139 -9.90 15.60 -17.97
CA GLU A 139 -9.28 16.31 -16.86
C GLU A 139 -8.68 15.31 -15.86
N VAL A 140 -7.51 15.64 -15.33
CA VAL A 140 -6.77 14.82 -14.37
C VAL A 140 -6.35 15.71 -13.21
N ASP A 141 -6.73 15.33 -11.99
CA ASP A 141 -6.26 15.97 -10.77
C ASP A 141 -4.85 15.44 -10.41
N VAL A 142 -3.85 16.11 -10.98
CA VAL A 142 -2.43 15.78 -10.76
C VAL A 142 -2.03 15.91 -9.29
N GLN A 143 -2.66 16.83 -8.55
CA GLN A 143 -2.32 17.06 -7.14
C GLN A 143 -2.80 15.90 -6.27
N THR A 144 -4.04 15.45 -6.46
CA THR A 144 -4.59 14.29 -5.75
C THR A 144 -3.81 13.03 -6.09
N LEU A 145 -3.46 12.82 -7.37
CA LEU A 145 -2.66 11.66 -7.78
C LEU A 145 -1.26 11.66 -7.12
N THR A 146 -0.58 12.80 -7.11
CA THR A 146 0.74 12.94 -6.47
C THR A 146 0.66 12.67 -4.96
N SER A 147 -0.45 13.08 -4.34
CA SER A 147 -0.71 12.83 -2.92
C SER A 147 -0.93 11.33 -2.65
N TRP A 148 -1.63 10.61 -3.52
CA TRP A 148 -1.77 9.15 -3.42
C TRP A 148 -0.44 8.42 -3.58
N GLN A 149 0.39 8.82 -4.54
CA GLN A 149 1.74 8.28 -4.73
C GLN A 149 2.60 8.50 -3.48
N THR A 150 2.58 9.73 -2.95
CA THR A 150 3.30 10.08 -1.72
C THR A 150 2.82 9.26 -0.53
N LEU A 151 1.51 9.08 -0.37
CA LEU A 151 0.94 8.25 0.68
C LEU A 151 1.42 6.80 0.55
N SER A 152 1.33 6.20 -0.64
CA SER A 152 1.74 4.82 -0.87
C SER A 152 3.21 4.57 -0.50
N GLN A 153 4.09 5.52 -0.85
CA GLN A 153 5.51 5.45 -0.51
C GLN A 153 5.74 5.55 1.01
N LYS A 154 5.04 6.46 1.70
CA LYS A 154 5.12 6.57 3.16
C LYS A 154 4.64 5.30 3.85
N GLU A 155 3.56 4.69 3.38
CA GLU A 155 3.06 3.44 3.98
C GLU A 155 4.01 2.27 3.80
N LYS A 156 4.67 2.21 2.64
CA LYS A 156 5.74 1.25 2.39
C LYS A 156 6.91 1.45 3.36
N GLU A 157 7.38 2.68 3.53
CA GLU A 157 8.44 3.01 4.49
C GLU A 157 8.05 2.67 5.94
N ILE A 158 6.83 3.02 6.34
CA ILE A 158 6.27 2.66 7.66
C ILE A 158 6.26 1.13 7.83
N SER A 159 5.86 0.36 6.81
CA SER A 159 5.86 -1.10 6.89
C SER A 159 7.26 -1.69 7.07
N VAL A 160 8.28 -1.11 6.41
CA VAL A 160 9.68 -1.50 6.55
C VAL A 160 10.20 -1.20 7.96
N LEU A 161 9.91 0.00 8.48
CA LEU A 161 10.30 0.37 9.85
C LEU A 161 9.62 -0.50 10.90
N PHE A 162 8.33 -0.83 10.70
CA PHE A 162 7.61 -1.72 11.59
C PHE A 162 8.21 -3.14 11.61
N SER A 163 8.58 -3.68 10.43
CA SER A 163 9.30 -4.96 10.35
C SER A 163 10.66 -4.91 11.06
N LYS A 164 11.41 -3.81 10.94
CA LYS A 164 12.67 -3.64 11.69
C LYS A 164 12.47 -3.65 13.20
N LEU A 165 11.38 -3.06 13.71
CA LEU A 165 11.05 -3.12 15.14
C LEU A 165 10.77 -4.55 15.60
N VAL A 166 10.00 -5.31 14.83
CA VAL A 166 9.72 -6.72 15.13
C VAL A 166 11.02 -7.52 15.17
N ILE A 167 11.89 -7.37 14.17
CA ILE A 167 13.20 -8.05 14.14
C ILE A 167 14.03 -7.71 15.40
N ALA A 168 14.13 -6.42 15.75
CA ALA A 168 14.85 -5.97 16.95
C ALA A 168 14.26 -6.55 18.24
N GLN A 169 12.93 -6.68 18.34
CA GLN A 169 12.28 -7.35 19.48
C GLN A 169 12.68 -8.83 19.57
N GLY A 170 12.70 -9.54 18.45
CA GLY A 170 13.15 -10.94 18.41
C GLY A 170 14.60 -11.12 18.84
N GLU A 171 15.49 -10.21 18.43
CA GLU A 171 16.90 -10.21 18.86
C GLU A 171 17.05 -9.98 20.38
N ILE A 172 16.26 -9.05 20.95
CA ILE A 172 16.25 -8.81 22.40
C ILE A 172 15.79 -10.06 23.16
N ILE A 173 14.70 -10.71 22.72
CA ILE A 173 14.18 -11.93 23.36
C ILE A 173 15.24 -13.04 23.36
N LYS A 174 15.92 -13.24 22.22
CA LYS A 174 17.00 -14.24 22.10
C LYS A 174 18.21 -13.92 22.97
N ALA A 175 18.60 -12.65 23.07
CA ALA A 175 19.70 -12.21 23.92
C ALA A 175 19.40 -12.48 25.41
N LEU A 176 18.16 -12.20 25.84
CA LEU A 176 17.71 -12.47 27.22
C LEU A 176 17.67 -13.97 27.53
N LEU A 177 17.26 -14.82 26.57
CA LEU A 177 17.19 -16.27 26.75
C LEU A 177 18.56 -16.96 26.88
N ASN A 178 19.53 -16.53 26.07
CA ASN A 178 20.83 -17.17 26.01
C ASN A 178 21.75 -16.77 27.18
N ASN A 179 21.29 -15.92 28.11
CA ASN A 179 22.06 -15.42 29.24
C ASN A 179 23.42 -14.87 28.81
N VAL A 180 23.50 -14.36 27.56
CA VAL A 180 24.73 -13.83 26.99
C VAL A 180 25.05 -12.58 27.80
N ALA A 181 26.11 -12.66 28.60
CA ALA A 181 26.70 -11.48 29.20
C ALA A 181 26.91 -10.46 28.08
N PRO A 182 26.54 -9.17 28.26
CA PRO A 182 26.55 -8.19 27.19
C PRO A 182 27.98 -8.01 26.64
N THR A 183 28.35 -8.82 25.65
CA THR A 183 29.56 -8.63 24.86
C THR A 183 29.27 -7.48 23.91
N GLU A 184 29.84 -6.30 24.20
CA GLU A 184 30.00 -5.02 23.46
C GLU A 184 29.02 -4.60 22.34
N ILE A 185 28.36 -5.52 21.65
CA ILE A 185 27.15 -5.34 20.84
C ILE A 185 25.94 -5.55 21.77
N THR A 186 25.83 -4.66 22.75
CA THR A 186 24.97 -4.83 23.91
C THR A 186 23.50 -4.60 23.57
N VAL A 187 22.60 -5.19 24.34
CA VAL A 187 21.15 -4.92 24.27
C VAL A 187 20.83 -3.41 24.25
N GLU A 188 21.68 -2.54 24.80
CA GLU A 188 21.55 -1.09 24.65
C GLU A 188 21.66 -0.59 23.21
N ASN A 189 22.55 -1.13 22.37
CA ASN A 189 22.66 -0.71 20.97
C ASN A 189 21.40 -1.10 20.17
N ILE A 190 20.85 -2.29 20.43
CA ILE A 190 19.59 -2.73 19.83
C ILE A 190 18.43 -1.86 20.33
N ARG A 191 18.39 -1.52 21.62
CA ARG A 191 17.40 -0.61 22.20
C ARG A 191 17.49 0.80 21.63
N ALA A 192 18.70 1.35 21.47
CA ALA A 192 18.92 2.67 20.89
C ALA A 192 18.50 2.71 19.41
N SER A 193 18.83 1.66 18.65
CA SER A 193 18.36 1.50 17.27
C SER A 193 16.83 1.40 17.20
N ALA A 194 16.21 0.58 18.06
CA ALA A 194 14.76 0.45 18.14
C ALA A 194 14.07 1.77 18.53
N GLN A 195 14.68 2.55 19.43
CA GLN A 195 14.19 3.88 19.82
C GLN A 195 14.19 4.84 18.64
N LYS A 196 15.28 4.90 17.88
CA LYS A 196 15.36 5.70 16.66
C LYS A 196 14.29 5.28 15.63
N VAL A 197 14.13 3.99 15.41
CA VAL A 197 13.10 3.47 14.49
C VAL A 197 11.69 3.83 14.97
N ARG A 198 11.41 3.83 16.29
CA ARG A 198 10.12 4.28 16.85
C ARG A 198 9.86 5.76 16.62
N GLU A 199 10.87 6.60 16.75
CA GLU A 199 10.78 8.03 16.46
C GLU A 199 10.46 8.28 14.99
N ASP A 200 11.23 7.67 14.08
CA ASP A 200 11.01 7.75 12.63
C ASP A 200 9.59 7.24 12.26
N LEU A 201 9.16 6.13 12.86
CA LEU A 201 7.83 5.55 12.65
C LEU A 201 6.72 6.49 13.12
N SER A 202 6.89 7.14 14.27
CA SER A 202 5.92 8.10 14.83
C SER A 202 5.73 9.29 13.91
N VAL A 203 6.83 9.88 13.43
CA VAL A 203 6.81 11.01 12.48
C VAL A 203 6.12 10.62 11.18
N LEU A 204 6.58 9.54 10.54
CA LEU A 204 6.02 9.09 9.26
C LEU A 204 4.55 8.70 9.36
N THR A 205 4.15 8.04 10.46
CA THR A 205 2.74 7.69 10.70
C THR A 205 1.88 8.94 10.88
N GLY A 206 2.40 9.97 11.54
CA GLY A 206 1.75 11.28 11.67
C GLY A 206 1.53 11.95 10.31
N GLU A 207 2.57 12.00 9.48
CA GLU A 207 2.50 12.57 8.12
C GLU A 207 1.53 11.79 7.23
N ALA A 208 1.62 10.45 7.22
CA ALA A 208 0.70 9.60 6.46
C ALA A 208 -0.75 9.77 6.93
N SER A 209 -0.98 9.94 8.23
CA SER A 209 -2.31 10.21 8.79
C SER A 209 -2.87 11.56 8.35
N ALA A 210 -2.05 12.60 8.36
CA ALA A 210 -2.45 13.92 7.87
C ALA A 210 -2.83 13.87 6.39
N LEU A 211 -2.02 13.18 5.57
CA LEU A 211 -2.27 13.02 4.13
C LEU A 211 -3.51 12.17 3.84
N ARG A 212 -3.77 11.12 4.63
CA ARG A 212 -5.02 10.33 4.54
C ARG A 212 -6.25 11.20 4.80
N LYS A 213 -6.21 12.12 5.77
CA LYS A 213 -7.34 13.01 6.06
C LYS A 213 -7.66 13.99 4.93
N THR A 214 -6.67 14.35 4.11
CA THR A 214 -6.90 15.21 2.94
C THR A 214 -7.45 14.42 1.76
N LEU A 215 -7.09 13.14 1.63
CA LEU A 215 -7.44 12.27 0.50
C LEU A 215 -8.75 11.50 0.70
N ILE A 216 -9.04 11.10 1.94
CA ILE A 216 -10.21 10.32 2.32
C ILE A 216 -11.19 11.28 2.98
N LYS A 217 -12.22 11.68 2.23
CA LYS A 217 -13.34 12.49 2.74
C LYS A 217 -14.39 11.62 3.43
#